data_AF-A0AAE5C692-F1
#
_entry.id   AF-A0AAE5C692-F1
#
_cell.length_a   1.000
_cell.length_b   1.000
_cell.length_c   1.000
_cell.angle_alpha   90.00
_cell.angle_beta   90.00
_cell.angle_gamma   90.00
#
_symmetry.space_group_name_H-M   'P 1'
#
loop_
_entity.id
_entity.type
_entity.pdbx_description
1 polymer ?
#
loop_
_entity_poly.entity_id
_entity_poly.type
_entity_poly.pdbx_seq_one_letter_code
_entity_poly.pdbx_strand_id
1 'polypeptide(L)'
;MADIEFHKPRYWTDETSGFLQPAIEAFCNGYQMTPNQITTMRAYLRQWIDAPAWQGPAVDELRKAVNGLTSRQAIADWLAEALREGIDPL
;
A
#
# COMPACT_ATOMS: atom_id res chain seq x y z
N MET A 1 6.44 4.48 -21.07
CA MET A 1 6.12 3.94 -19.73
C MET A 1 6.08 5.15 -18.82
N ALA A 2 4.92 5.50 -18.26
CA ALA A 2 4.81 6.68 -17.41
C ALA A 2 5.44 6.37 -16.05
N ASP A 3 6.49 7.11 -15.68
CA ASP A 3 7.00 7.15 -14.31
C ASP A 3 5.88 7.69 -13.42
N ILE A 4 5.37 6.83 -12.54
CA ILE A 4 4.45 7.25 -11.48
C ILE A 4 5.33 7.84 -10.38
N GLU A 5 5.31 9.16 -10.25
CA GLU A 5 6.04 9.90 -9.22
C GLU A 5 5.18 9.99 -7.95
N PHE A 6 5.59 9.29 -6.88
CA PHE A 6 4.90 9.30 -5.59
C PHE A 6 5.10 10.65 -4.88
N HIS A 7 4.02 11.30 -4.46
CA HIS A 7 4.04 12.60 -3.79
C HIS A 7 3.53 12.47 -2.35
N LYS A 8 4.17 11.56 -1.60
CA LYS A 8 4.31 11.46 -0.13
C LYS A 8 3.10 11.86 0.72
N PRO A 9 2.80 10.95 1.65
CA PRO A 9 3.43 11.11 2.97
C PRO A 9 4.12 9.82 3.46
N ARG A 10 5.42 9.94 3.74
CA ARG A 10 6.27 8.85 4.29
C ARG A 10 5.94 8.53 5.75
N TYR A 11 4.69 8.38 6.15
CA TYR A 11 4.34 8.08 7.55
C TYR A 11 4.95 6.77 8.05
N TRP A 12 5.32 5.88 7.13
CA TRP A 12 6.08 4.68 7.41
C TRP A 12 7.52 4.94 7.92
N THR A 13 8.10 6.13 7.74
CA THR A 13 9.42 6.46 8.30
C THR A 13 9.41 6.69 9.80
N ASP A 14 8.22 6.93 10.38
CA ASP A 14 8.05 7.14 11.82
C ASP A 14 7.77 5.82 12.57
N GLU A 15 7.70 4.70 11.83
CA GLU A 15 7.45 3.35 12.34
C GLU A 15 8.70 2.79 13.02
N THR A 16 8.60 2.36 14.29
CA THR A 16 9.77 1.96 15.12
C THR A 16 9.88 0.46 15.38
N SER A 17 8.92 -0.36 14.97
CA SER A 17 8.99 -1.82 15.11
C SER A 17 10.02 -2.45 14.16
N GLY A 18 10.38 -1.74 13.08
CA GLY A 18 11.39 -2.16 12.12
C GLY A 18 10.88 -3.17 11.09
N PHE A 19 9.58 -3.47 11.08
CA PHE A 19 8.99 -4.43 10.14
C PHE A 19 8.42 -3.78 8.88
N LEU A 20 7.95 -2.53 8.96
CA LEU A 20 7.30 -1.86 7.83
C LEU A 20 8.31 -1.35 6.80
N GLN A 21 9.38 -0.69 7.26
CA GLN A 21 10.40 -0.14 6.38
C GLN A 21 10.98 -1.21 5.42
N PRO A 22 11.40 -2.41 5.86
CA PRO A 22 11.88 -3.45 4.94
C PRO A 22 10.85 -3.92 3.93
N ALA A 23 9.55 -3.87 4.26
CA ALA A 23 8.49 -4.27 3.33
C ALA A 23 8.28 -3.21 2.24
N ILE A 24 8.31 -1.93 2.61
CA ILE A 24 8.18 -0.81 1.67
C ILE A 24 9.41 -0.72 0.77
N GLU A 25 10.61 -0.82 1.33
CA GLU A 25 11.84 -0.84 0.54
C GLU A 25 11.88 -2.01 -0.45
N ALA A 26 11.46 -3.21 -0.03
CA ALA A 26 11.36 -4.35 -0.94
C ALA A 26 10.37 -4.09 -2.08
N PHE A 27 9.22 -3.48 -1.79
CA PHE A 27 8.23 -3.13 -2.80
C PHE A 27 8.77 -2.09 -3.80
N CYS A 28 9.27 -0.95 -3.29
CA CYS A 28 9.72 0.19 -4.09
C CYS A 28 10.94 -0.14 -4.96
N ASN A 29 11.89 -0.93 -4.45
CA ASN A 29 13.07 -1.34 -5.21
C ASN A 29 12.79 -2.50 -6.19
N GLY A 30 11.56 -3.00 -6.28
CA GLY A 30 11.22 -4.09 -7.18
C GLY A 30 11.71 -5.47 -6.72
N TYR A 31 12.10 -5.62 -5.45
CA TYR A 31 12.56 -6.89 -4.92
C TYR A 31 11.40 -7.87 -4.69
N GLN A 32 11.74 -9.17 -4.64
CA GLN A 32 10.78 -10.17 -4.17
C GLN A 32 10.43 -9.90 -2.71
N MET A 33 9.14 -9.90 -2.41
CA MET A 33 8.64 -9.73 -1.05
C MET A 33 8.43 -11.10 -0.40
N THR A 34 8.90 -11.23 0.83
CA THR A 34 8.60 -12.38 1.69
C THR A 34 7.14 -12.38 2.13
N PRO A 35 6.58 -13.53 2.56
CA PRO A 35 5.21 -13.59 3.09
C PRO A 35 4.95 -12.64 4.27
N ASN A 36 5.96 -12.43 5.13
CA ASN A 36 5.87 -11.48 6.23
C ASN A 36 5.81 -10.03 5.73
N GLN A 37 6.64 -9.65 4.77
CA GLN A 37 6.58 -8.31 4.17
C GLN A 37 5.25 -8.05 3.47
N ILE A 38 4.69 -9.05 2.77
CA ILE A 38 3.35 -8.94 2.16
C ILE A 38 2.28 -8.74 3.24
N THR A 39 2.36 -9.50 4.34
CA THR A 39 1.44 -9.36 5.47
C THR A 39 1.54 -7.97 6.12
N THR A 40 2.76 -7.48 6.35
CA THR A 40 3.01 -6.15 6.91
C THR A 40 2.51 -5.04 5.98
N MET A 41 2.81 -5.13 4.68
CA MET A 41 2.33 -4.16 3.69
C MET A 41 0.80 -4.16 3.64
N ARG A 42 0.17 -5.33 3.64
CA ARG A 42 -1.30 -5.43 3.66
C ARG A 42 -1.90 -4.77 4.91
N ALA A 43 -1.32 -5.00 6.09
CA ALA A 43 -1.79 -4.38 7.33
C ALA A 43 -1.66 -2.85 7.29
N TYR A 44 -0.56 -2.34 6.73
CA TYR A 44 -0.34 -0.91 6.54
C TYR A 44 -1.37 -0.29 5.58
N LEU A 45 -1.57 -0.88 4.40
CA LEU A 45 -2.55 -0.40 3.42
C LEU A 45 -3.98 -0.47 3.95
N ARG A 46 -4.30 -1.51 4.74
CA ARG A 46 -5.57 -1.64 5.47
C ARG A 46 -5.79 -0.45 6.40
N GLN A 47 -4.81 -0.15 7.25
CA GLN A 47 -4.89 0.99 8.17
C GLN A 47 -5.10 2.31 7.41
N TRP A 48 -4.46 2.46 6.25
CA TRP A 48 -4.59 3.66 5.42
C TRP A 48 -5.99 3.85 4.85
N ILE A 49 -6.54 2.83 4.19
CA ILE A 49 -7.84 2.92 3.49
C ILE A 49 -9.04 2.93 4.45
N ASP A 50 -8.84 2.48 5.68
CA ASP A 50 -9.85 2.53 6.74
C ASP A 50 -9.96 3.93 7.38
N ALA A 51 -9.08 4.88 7.02
CA ALA A 51 -9.20 6.26 7.48
C ALA A 51 -10.54 6.90 7.05
N PRO A 52 -11.26 7.60 7.96
CA PRO A 52 -12.59 8.15 7.68
C PRO A 52 -12.61 9.27 6.63
N ALA A 53 -11.43 9.81 6.30
CA ALA A 53 -11.24 10.81 5.26
C ALA A 53 -11.53 10.27 3.86
N TRP A 54 -11.45 8.95 3.65
CA TRP A 54 -11.70 8.31 2.35
C TRP A 54 -13.14 7.78 2.30
N GLN A 55 -13.89 8.19 1.27
CA GLN A 55 -15.28 7.79 1.07
C GLN A 55 -15.58 7.67 -0.43
N GLY A 56 -16.53 6.80 -0.76
CA GLY A 56 -17.02 6.61 -2.13
C GLY A 56 -17.01 5.14 -2.56
N PRO A 57 -17.69 4.81 -3.66
CA PRO A 57 -17.84 3.42 -4.11
C PRO A 57 -16.50 2.72 -4.38
N ALA A 58 -15.55 3.42 -4.99
CA ALA A 58 -14.22 2.87 -5.27
C ALA A 58 -13.42 2.61 -3.99
N VAL A 59 -13.55 3.48 -2.98
CA VAL A 59 -12.94 3.28 -1.66
C VAL A 59 -13.49 2.01 -0.99
N ASP A 60 -14.78 1.74 -1.10
CA ASP A 60 -15.38 0.52 -0.54
C ASP A 60 -14.88 -0.75 -1.23
N GLU A 61 -14.64 -0.70 -2.55
CA GLU A 61 -14.01 -1.80 -3.27
C GLU A 61 -12.53 -1.98 -2.89
N LEU A 62 -11.77 -0.89 -2.74
CA LEU A 62 -10.39 -0.92 -2.24
C LEU A 62 -10.32 -1.54 -0.83
N ARG A 63 -11.28 -1.20 0.06
CA ARG A 63 -11.40 -1.80 1.41
C ARG A 63 -11.66 -3.30 1.35
N LYS A 64 -12.52 -3.77 0.45
CA LYS A 64 -12.74 -5.22 0.27
C LYS A 64 -11.47 -5.89 -0.27
N ALA A 65 -10.87 -5.30 -1.30
CA ALA A 65 -9.74 -5.87 -2.02
C ALA A 65 -8.46 -5.99 -1.18
N VAL A 66 -8.19 -5.05 -0.26
CA VAL A 66 -6.93 -5.07 0.50
C VAL A 66 -6.79 -6.32 1.40
N ASN A 67 -7.87 -7.02 1.76
CA ASN A 67 -7.78 -8.31 2.47
C ASN A 67 -7.18 -9.43 1.60
N GLY A 68 -7.34 -9.34 0.28
CA GLY A 68 -6.93 -10.36 -0.68
C GLY A 68 -5.49 -10.23 -1.18
N LEU A 69 -4.73 -9.24 -0.70
CA LEU A 69 -3.36 -9.02 -1.18
C LEU A 69 -2.43 -10.15 -0.69
N THR A 70 -1.93 -10.94 -1.64
CA THR A 70 -1.08 -12.12 -1.38
C THR A 70 0.23 -12.10 -2.17
N SER A 71 0.46 -11.09 -2.99
CA SER A 71 1.66 -10.97 -3.82
C SER A 71 2.05 -9.51 -4.03
N ARG A 72 3.31 -9.27 -4.44
CA ARG A 72 3.79 -7.95 -4.85
C ARG A 72 2.94 -7.37 -5.98
N GLN A 73 2.54 -8.19 -6.95
CA GLN A 73 1.73 -7.73 -8.07
C GLN A 73 0.34 -7.28 -7.60
N ALA A 74 -0.32 -8.05 -6.73
CA ALA A 74 -1.60 -7.66 -6.15
C ALA A 74 -1.51 -6.33 -5.39
N ILE A 75 -0.42 -6.12 -4.64
CA ILE A 75 -0.15 -4.84 -3.96
C ILE A 75 -0.01 -3.71 -4.98
N ALA A 76 0.75 -3.92 -6.06
CA ALA A 76 0.94 -2.90 -7.10
C ALA A 76 -0.37 -2.55 -7.82
N ASP A 77 -1.19 -3.55 -8.14
CA ASP A 77 -2.49 -3.36 -8.79
C ASP A 77 -3.45 -2.58 -7.87
N TRP A 78 -3.45 -2.90 -6.57
CA TRP A 78 -4.24 -2.18 -5.58
C TRP A 78 -3.79 -0.72 -5.43
N LEU A 79 -2.47 -0.47 -5.39
CA LEU A 79 -1.91 0.88 -5.31
C LEU A 79 -2.23 1.71 -6.55
N ALA A 80 -2.16 1.11 -7.74
CA ALA A 80 -2.52 1.80 -8.97
C ALA A 80 -3.99 2.27 -8.97
N GLU A 81 -4.90 1.48 -8.39
CA GLU A 81 -6.29 1.87 -8.22
C GLU A 81 -6.46 2.93 -7.13
N ALA A 82 -5.81 2.77 -5.98
CA ALA A 82 -5.81 3.79 -4.92
C ALA A 82 -5.35 5.16 -5.43
N LEU A 83 -4.29 5.19 -6.25
CA LEU A 83 -3.78 6.42 -6.86
C LEU A 83 -4.77 7.07 -7.84
N ARG A 84 -5.58 6.29 -8.58
CA ARG A 84 -6.65 6.84 -9.44
C ARG A 84 -7.72 7.54 -8.62
N GLU A 85 -7.96 7.06 -7.40
CA GLU A 85 -8.86 7.67 -6.42
C GLU A 85 -8.20 8.81 -5.62
N GLY A 86 -6.96 9.19 -5.95
CA GLY A 86 -6.21 10.25 -5.26
C GLY A 86 -5.70 9.85 -3.88
N ILE A 87 -5.62 8.54 -3.60
CA ILE A 87 -5.13 7.98 -2.35
C ILE A 87 -3.69 7.51 -2.56
N ASP A 88 -2.72 8.25 -2.01
CA ASP A 88 -1.30 7.91 -2.08
C ASP A 88 -0.79 7.46 -0.70
N PRO A 89 -0.70 6.15 -0.43
CA PRO A 89 -0.20 5.61 0.83
C PRO A 89 1.34 5.45 0.89
N LEU A 90 2.12 5.76 -0.16
CA LEU A 90 3.58 5.47 -0.18
C LEU A 90 4.48 6.71 -0.28
#